data_AF-A0AAW1LLG8-F1
#
_entry.id   AF-A0AAW1LLG8-F1
#
_cell.length_a   1.000
_cell.length_b   1.000
_cell.length_c   1.000
_cell.angle_alpha   90.00
_cell.angle_beta   90.00
_cell.angle_gamma   90.00
#
_symmetry.space_group_name_H-M   'P 1'
#
loop_
_entity.id
_entity.type
_entity.pdbx_description
1 polymer ?
#
loop_
_entity_poly.entity_id
_entity_poly.type
_entity_poly.pdbx_seq_one_letter_code
_entity_poly.pdbx_strand_id
1 'polypeptide(L)'
;MASYEVVRECAQIIAVLLKEKLRGMLCNMNKTRKKRRFWVKQWLLRRNRFGASETLLKELALEDKEGYKNHLKMSEGRFDELL
;
A
#
# COMPACT_ATOMS: atom_id res chain seq x y z
N MET A 1 3.64 2.03 52.07
CA MET A 1 4.12 0.87 51.29
C MET A 1 3.03 0.29 50.39
N ALA A 2 1.84 -0.06 50.90
CA ALA A 2 0.74 -0.58 50.06
C ALA A 2 0.38 0.27 48.80
N SER A 3 0.49 1.59 48.86
CA SER A 3 0.19 2.46 47.71
C SER A 3 1.14 2.28 46.51
N TYR A 4 2.45 2.06 46.75
CA TYR A 4 3.39 1.85 45.63
C TYR A 4 3.17 0.49 44.97
N GLU A 5 2.75 -0.51 45.73
CA GLU A 5 2.46 -1.85 45.22
C GLU A 5 1.24 -1.82 44.33
N VAL A 6 0.17 -1.16 44.76
CA VAL A 6 -1.04 -0.97 43.94
C VAL A 6 -0.69 -0.25 42.64
N VAL A 7 0.10 0.83 42.70
CA VAL A 7 0.51 1.56 41.49
C VAL A 7 1.36 0.68 40.56
N ARG A 8 2.26 -0.14 41.11
CA ARG A 8 3.09 -1.08 40.34
C ARG A 8 2.21 -2.13 39.65
N GLU A 9 1.28 -2.76 40.37
CA GLU A 9 0.39 -3.77 39.79
C GLU A 9 -0.51 -3.15 38.70
N CYS A 10 -1.03 -1.94 38.93
CA CYS A 10 -1.78 -1.20 37.91
C CYS A 10 -0.92 -0.91 36.67
N ALA A 11 0.32 -0.47 36.84
CA ALA A 11 1.25 -0.23 35.73
C ALA A 11 1.55 -1.53 34.95
N GLN A 12 1.72 -2.65 35.66
CA GLN A 12 1.88 -3.98 35.07
C GLN A 12 0.70 -4.34 34.17
N ILE A 13 -0.53 -4.17 34.68
CA ILE A 13 -1.76 -4.49 33.95
C ILE A 13 -1.90 -3.59 32.72
N ILE A 14 -1.68 -2.28 32.87
CA ILE A 14 -1.73 -1.33 31.75
C ILE A 14 -0.70 -1.69 30.68
N ALA A 15 0.52 -2.08 31.07
CA ALA A 15 1.56 -2.47 30.13
C ALA A 15 1.18 -3.73 29.33
N VAL A 16 0.51 -4.70 29.96
CA VAL A 16 0.00 -5.91 29.27
C VAL A 16 -1.08 -5.52 28.26
N LEU A 17 -2.07 -4.73 28.67
CA LEU A 17 -3.16 -4.29 27.79
C LEU A 17 -2.64 -3.47 26.58
N LEU A 18 -1.66 -2.59 26.81
CA LEU A 18 -1.03 -1.83 25.73
C LEU A 18 -0.30 -2.75 24.73
N LYS A 19 0.43 -3.77 25.22
CA LYS A 19 1.09 -4.75 24.35
C LYS A 19 0.10 -5.51 23.49
N GLU A 20 -1.03 -5.94 24.04
CA GLU A 20 -2.07 -6.66 23.28
C GLU A 20 -2.70 -5.76 22.20
N LYS A 21 -3.02 -4.51 22.54
CA LYS A 21 -3.57 -3.55 21.58
C LYS A 21 -2.60 -3.24 20.44
N LEU A 22 -1.32 -3.07 20.75
CA LEU A 22 -0.26 -2.90 19.74
C LEU A 22 -0.13 -4.10 18.82
N ARG A 23 -0.16 -5.33 19.37
CA ARG A 23 -0.15 -6.57 18.56
C ARG A 23 -1.36 -6.64 17.62
N GLY A 24 -2.54 -6.27 18.09
CA GLY A 24 -3.76 -6.21 17.29
C GLY A 24 -3.65 -5.22 16.12
N MET A 25 -3.15 -4.02 16.38
CA MET A 25 -2.92 -3.01 15.33
C MET A 25 -1.91 -3.48 14.28
N LEU A 26 -0.80 -4.10 14.72
CA LEU A 26 0.25 -4.59 13.83
C LEU A 26 -0.25 -5.76 12.95
N CYS A 27 -1.07 -6.66 13.52
CA CYS A 27 -1.74 -7.72 12.77
C CYS A 27 -2.68 -7.16 11.70
N ASN A 28 -3.45 -6.11 12.01
CA ASN A 28 -4.33 -5.46 11.04
C ASN A 28 -3.56 -4.77 9.91
N MET A 29 -2.46 -4.07 10.21
CA MET A 29 -1.62 -3.45 9.17
C MET A 29 -1.02 -4.49 8.21
N ASN A 30 -0.67 -5.68 8.71
CA ASN A 30 -0.17 -6.76 7.86
C ASN A 30 -1.27 -7.39 6.99
N LYS A 31 -2.52 -7.44 7.48
CA LYS A 31 -3.67 -7.93 6.70
C LYS A 31 -4.07 -6.96 5.57
N THR A 32 -3.97 -5.64 5.80
CA THR A 32 -4.33 -4.64 4.78
C THR A 32 -3.27 -4.47 3.69
N ARG A 33 -2.02 -4.85 3.95
CA ARG A 33 -0.98 -4.89 2.92
C ARG A 33 -1.26 -6.05 1.97
N LYS A 34 -1.93 -5.75 0.85
CA LYS A 34 -2.08 -6.68 -0.29
C LYS A 34 -0.70 -7.25 -0.63
N LYS A 35 -0.55 -8.57 -0.52
CA LYS A 35 0.66 -9.27 -0.99
C LYS A 35 0.85 -8.94 -2.47
N ARG A 36 2.00 -8.38 -2.83
CA ARG A 36 2.36 -8.13 -4.23
C ARG A 36 2.47 -9.50 -4.92
N ARG A 37 1.61 -9.78 -5.90
CA ARG A 37 1.60 -11.03 -6.66
C ARG A 37 2.86 -11.22 -7.50
N PHE A 38 3.53 -10.12 -7.84
CA PHE A 38 4.73 -10.07 -8.65
C PHE A 38 5.63 -8.90 -8.18
N TRP A 39 6.96 -9.08 -8.26
CA TRP A 39 7.93 -8.04 -7.94
C TRP A 39 7.88 -6.87 -8.94
N VAL A 40 7.73 -7.21 -10.23
CA VAL A 40 7.57 -6.27 -11.34
C VAL A 40 6.42 -6.75 -12.24
N LYS A 41 5.59 -5.83 -12.74
CA LYS A 41 4.52 -6.17 -13.72
C LYS A 41 5.18 -6.63 -15.02
N GLN A 42 4.62 -7.64 -15.68
CA GLN A 42 5.22 -8.25 -16.87
C GLN A 42 5.42 -7.26 -18.03
N TRP A 43 4.52 -6.28 -18.20
CA TRP A 43 4.67 -5.25 -19.22
C TRP A 43 5.86 -4.32 -18.98
N LEU A 44 6.21 -4.02 -17.71
CA LEU A 44 7.38 -3.20 -17.39
C LEU A 44 8.70 -3.85 -17.84
N LEU A 45 8.75 -5.19 -17.92
CA LEU A 45 9.93 -5.91 -18.40
C LEU A 45 10.18 -5.70 -19.89
N ARG A 46 9.18 -5.21 -20.66
CA ARG A 46 9.28 -4.99 -22.10
C ARG A 46 9.91 -3.65 -22.47
N ARG A 47 10.14 -2.74 -21.51
CA ARG A 47 10.70 -1.38 -21.73
C ARG A 47 12.07 -1.37 -22.41
N ASN A 48 12.88 -2.40 -22.20
CA ASN A 48 14.18 -2.52 -22.89
C ASN A 48 14.05 -2.79 -24.40
N ARG A 49 12.87 -3.21 -24.88
CA ARG A 49 12.62 -3.51 -26.30
C ARG A 49 11.90 -2.40 -27.03
N PHE A 50 10.93 -1.75 -26.39
CA PHE A 50 10.04 -0.77 -27.03
C PHE A 50 10.32 0.69 -26.64
N GLY A 51 11.39 0.91 -25.85
CA GLY A 51 11.65 2.22 -25.24
C GLY A 51 10.77 2.44 -24.01
N ALA A 52 11.29 3.17 -23.03
CA ALA A 52 10.61 3.34 -21.74
C ALA A 52 9.42 4.32 -21.78
N SER A 53 9.42 5.25 -22.74
CA SER A 53 8.52 6.42 -22.75
C SER A 53 7.55 6.42 -23.93
N GLU A 54 7.95 5.89 -25.09
CA GLU A 54 7.23 6.06 -26.35
C GLU A 54 5.89 5.29 -26.38
N THR A 55 5.84 4.12 -25.74
CA THR A 55 4.64 3.27 -25.67
C THR A 55 3.94 3.28 -24.31
N LEU A 56 4.48 4.00 -23.32
CA LEU A 56 4.05 3.91 -21.91
C LEU A 56 2.56 4.16 -21.71
N LEU A 57 2.02 5.24 -22.29
CA LEU A 57 0.60 5.59 -22.12
C LEU A 57 -0.33 4.56 -22.76
N LYS A 58 0.04 4.02 -23.92
CA LYS A 58 -0.72 2.97 -24.62
C LYS A 58 -0.71 1.66 -23.84
N GLU A 59 0.45 1.27 -23.31
CA GLU A 59 0.61 0.08 -22.47
C GLU A 59 -0.18 0.20 -21.15
N LEU A 60 -0.14 1.37 -20.52
CA LEU A 60 -0.91 1.66 -19.31
C LEU A 60 -2.42 1.62 -19.57
N ALA A 61 -2.90 2.19 -20.68
CA ALA A 61 -4.32 2.16 -21.03
C ALA A 61 -4.84 0.72 -21.23
N LEU A 62 -4.06 -0.11 -21.93
CA LEU A 62 -4.43 -1.49 -22.25
C LEU A 62 -4.31 -2.45 -21.06
N GLU A 63 -3.18 -2.42 -20.34
CA GLU A 63 -2.85 -3.45 -19.34
C GLU A 63 -3.05 -2.99 -17.88
N ASP A 64 -3.08 -1.67 -17.62
CA ASP A 64 -3.06 -1.13 -16.26
C ASP A 64 -3.81 0.21 -16.11
N LYS A 65 -5.14 0.18 -16.27
CA LYS A 65 -6.00 1.37 -16.16
C LYS A 65 -5.80 2.18 -14.87
N GLU A 66 -5.52 1.49 -13.76
CA GLU A 66 -5.22 2.14 -12.49
C GLU A 66 -3.86 2.86 -12.53
N GLY A 67 -2.86 2.26 -13.17
CA GLY A 67 -1.57 2.89 -13.45
C GLY A 67 -1.71 4.11 -14.37
N TYR A 68 -2.53 4.01 -15.42
CA TYR A 68 -2.87 5.11 -16.31
C TYR A 68 -3.46 6.30 -15.53
N LYS A 69 -4.50 6.03 -14.73
CA LYS A 69 -5.14 7.05 -13.88
C LYS A 69 -4.18 7.62 -12.85
N ASN A 70 -3.29 6.81 -12.29
CA ASN A 70 -2.30 7.32 -11.33
C ASN A 70 -1.25 8.22 -11.98
N HIS A 71 -0.88 7.92 -13.23
CA HIS A 71 0.11 8.67 -14.00
C HIS A 71 -0.45 10.00 -14.51
N LEU A 72 -1.62 9.98 -15.17
CA LEU A 72 -2.25 11.17 -15.75
C LEU A 72 -3.26 11.87 -14.83
N LYS A 73 -3.58 11.29 -13.67
CA LYS A 73 -4.65 11.76 -12.75
C LYS A 73 -6.04 11.84 -13.38
N MET A 74 -6.24 11.16 -14.51
CA MET A 74 -7.49 11.15 -15.27
C MET A 74 -7.71 9.81 -15.96
N SER A 75 -8.95 9.53 -16.34
CA SER A 75 -9.31 8.34 -17.12
C SER A 75 -8.96 8.52 -18.60
N GLU A 76 -8.74 7.41 -19.30
CA GLU A 76 -8.50 7.36 -20.75
C GLU A 76 -9.54 8.17 -21.54
N GLY A 77 -10.83 7.93 -21.34
CA GLY A 77 -11.86 8.71 -22.05
C GLY A 77 -11.85 10.21 -21.76
N ARG A 78 -11.38 10.64 -20.59
CA ARG A 78 -11.26 12.08 -20.26
C ARG A 78 -10.01 12.70 -20.87
N PHE A 79 -9.00 11.89 -21.13
CA PHE A 79 -7.83 12.32 -21.89
C PHE A 79 -8.20 12.46 -23.37
N ASP A 80 -8.97 11.53 -23.92
CA ASP A 80 -9.46 11.60 -25.31
C ASP A 80 -10.39 12.79 -25.55
N GLU A 81 -11.19 13.19 -24.56
CA GLU A 81 -12.00 14.43 -24.61
C GLU A 81 -11.17 15.73 -24.69
N LEU A 82 -9.88 15.69 -24.30
CA LEU A 82 -9.00 16.86 -24.28
C LEU A 82 -8.08 16.95 -25.51
N LEU A 83 -8.07 15.93 -26.37
CA LEU A 83 -7.21 15.81 -27.54
C LEU A 83 -7.95 16.22 -28.82
#